data_AF-A0AAW1PLA5-F1
#
_entry.id   AF-A0AAW1PLA5-F1
#
_cell.length_a   1.000
_cell.length_b   1.000
_cell.length_c   1.000
_cell.angle_alpha   90.00
_cell.angle_beta   90.00
_cell.angle_gamma   90.00
#
_symmetry.space_group_name_H-M   'P 1'
#
loop_
_entity.id
_entity.type
_entity.pdbx_description
1 polymer ?
#
loop_
_entity_poly.entity_id
_entity_poly.type
_entity_poly.pdbx_seq_one_letter_code
_entity_poly.pdbx_strand_id
1 'polypeptide(L)'
;MKRQQRATPRLQHAVFAIVAAVLLILTFTLGRFWETRQHTLGHTQLRSAQERAWAFQGGPTDTLVVYIFSDTDPEYLENLKFFLRWGVHEGDGADYVIVLQQDPDSQAVELHTESLPSSVQIVQHANECYDWGTFGWLLDSGKVVVQKYKYLVLLNSSVRGPYLLPYVPERVAWHRLLTSRLDSTTKLVGPVISCEGSPFKGNAGGQWRTNPHVQSYTLAMDRDALDILRKDSEALHCHSDRWDAIWYSELGSSAAILEAGYNIASLLHRYQGVDWRLESNWGCNQRINPTGDHYFDGITLSPYELLFVKVKETLLLSTGAQAKIAAKYHDWMDGLDTQTQDIFHNRYAEEPEDFKPPFVAMMRARGSKCFDHKFYQSHNKDLEGLTEEQLWTHFCSAGQFEQRPVRFTCKWDLPPEMAGELDRAHAAMGLRPHPNRMKPLKGWQANIVI
;
A
#
# COMPACT_ATOMS: atom_id res chain seq x y z
N MET A 1 -83.15 -3.27 -38.80
CA MET A 1 -83.06 -3.56 -37.35
C MET A 1 -81.65 -4.05 -37.02
N LYS A 2 -80.76 -3.17 -36.52
CA LYS A 2 -79.41 -3.55 -36.04
C LYS A 2 -79.41 -3.52 -34.51
N ARG A 3 -79.27 -4.69 -33.87
CA ARG A 3 -79.08 -4.83 -32.41
C ARG A 3 -77.61 -4.58 -32.09
N GLN A 4 -77.29 -3.40 -31.57
CA GLN A 4 -75.99 -3.13 -30.95
C GLN A 4 -75.96 -3.78 -29.56
N GLN A 5 -75.19 -4.87 -29.42
CA GLN A 5 -74.86 -5.45 -28.12
C GLN A 5 -73.88 -4.50 -27.41
N ARG A 6 -74.38 -3.81 -26.37
CA ARG A 6 -73.53 -3.06 -25.43
C ARG A 6 -72.81 -4.07 -24.54
N ALA A 7 -71.49 -4.18 -24.71
CA ALA A 7 -70.63 -4.91 -23.78
C ALA A 7 -70.76 -4.29 -22.37
N THR A 8 -70.96 -5.15 -21.38
CA THR A 8 -71.14 -4.76 -19.98
C THR A 8 -69.88 -4.09 -19.41
N PRO A 9 -69.99 -3.00 -18.63
CA PRO A 9 -68.86 -2.19 -18.17
C PRO A 9 -67.80 -2.96 -17.37
N ARG A 10 -68.12 -4.12 -16.80
CA ARG A 10 -67.14 -4.99 -16.11
C ARG A 10 -66.06 -5.57 -17.02
N LEU A 11 -66.37 -5.82 -18.30
CA LEU A 11 -65.39 -6.39 -19.23
C LEU A 11 -64.33 -5.36 -19.66
N GLN A 12 -64.73 -4.09 -19.77
CA GLN A 12 -63.79 -3.01 -20.12
C GLN A 12 -62.76 -2.76 -19.01
N HIS A 13 -63.18 -2.78 -17.74
CA HIS A 13 -62.25 -2.57 -16.62
C HIS A 13 -61.24 -3.73 -16.49
N ALA A 14 -61.66 -4.97 -16.75
CA ALA A 14 -60.77 -6.13 -16.74
C ALA A 14 -59.71 -6.05 -17.86
N VAL A 15 -60.11 -5.64 -19.07
CA VAL A 15 -59.17 -5.47 -20.20
C VAL A 15 -58.16 -4.36 -19.92
N PHE A 16 -58.60 -3.22 -19.36
CA PHE A 16 -57.68 -2.14 -19.00
C PHE A 16 -56.67 -2.55 -17.91
N ALA A 17 -57.11 -3.30 -16.89
CA ALA A 17 -56.22 -3.79 -15.84
C ALA A 17 -55.16 -4.76 -16.37
N ILE A 18 -55.53 -5.66 -17.30
CA ILE A 18 -54.61 -6.61 -17.92
C ILE A 18 -53.58 -5.88 -18.79
N VAL A 19 -54.01 -4.91 -19.60
CA VAL A 19 -53.10 -4.12 -20.45
C VAL A 19 -52.11 -3.32 -19.60
N ALA A 20 -52.56 -2.70 -18.51
CA ALA A 20 -51.68 -1.97 -17.59
C ALA A 20 -50.65 -2.89 -16.91
N ALA A 21 -51.06 -4.09 -16.47
CA ALA A 21 -50.17 -5.07 -15.87
C ALA A 21 -49.10 -5.57 -16.87
N VAL A 22 -49.49 -5.83 -18.12
CA VAL A 22 -48.56 -6.25 -19.18
C VAL A 22 -47.54 -5.16 -19.50
N LEU A 23 -47.97 -3.90 -19.57
CA LEU A 23 -47.06 -2.76 -19.80
C LEU A 23 -46.06 -2.57 -18.65
N LEU A 24 -46.48 -2.73 -17.39
CA LEU A 24 -45.59 -2.66 -16.21
C LEU A 24 -44.56 -3.78 -16.19
N ILE A 25 -44.95 -5.00 -16.58
CA ILE A 25 -44.01 -6.14 -16.68
C ILE A 25 -43.01 -5.91 -17.81
N LEU A 26 -43.46 -5.37 -18.96
CA LEU A 26 -42.59 -5.04 -20.09
C LEU A 26 -41.57 -3.95 -19.74
N THR A 27 -41.99 -2.88 -19.05
CA THR A 27 -41.06 -1.81 -18.65
C THR A 27 -40.06 -2.28 -17.60
N PHE A 28 -40.48 -3.11 -16.65
CA PHE A 28 -39.58 -3.66 -15.63
C PHE A 28 -38.56 -4.65 -16.21
N THR A 29 -39.00 -5.52 -17.13
CA THR A 29 -38.12 -6.51 -17.79
C THR A 29 -37.14 -5.84 -18.75
N LEU A 30 -37.58 -4.86 -19.55
CA LEU A 30 -36.71 -4.09 -20.43
C LEU A 30 -35.70 -3.23 -19.65
N GLY A 31 -36.13 -2.61 -18.54
CA GLY A 31 -35.25 -1.84 -17.65
C GLY A 31 -34.13 -2.72 -17.06
N ARG A 32 -34.49 -3.87 -16.48
CA ARG A 32 -33.49 -4.82 -15.95
C ARG A 32 -32.58 -5.41 -17.02
N PHE A 33 -33.11 -5.67 -18.22
CA PHE A 33 -32.29 -6.16 -19.33
C PHE A 33 -31.26 -5.11 -19.77
N TRP A 34 -31.65 -3.83 -19.84
CA TRP A 34 -30.73 -2.73 -20.17
C TRP A 34 -29.65 -2.53 -19.10
N GLU A 35 -30.03 -2.53 -17.83
CA GLU A 35 -29.12 -2.33 -16.70
C GLU A 35 -28.10 -3.48 -16.59
N THR A 36 -28.54 -4.72 -16.79
CA THR A 36 -27.66 -5.89 -16.80
C THR A 36 -26.72 -5.86 -18.00
N ARG A 37 -27.19 -5.42 -19.18
CA ARG A 37 -26.37 -5.35 -20.39
C ARG A 37 -25.32 -4.24 -20.31
N GLN A 38 -25.64 -3.09 -19.71
CA GLN A 38 -24.67 -2.01 -19.46
C GLN A 38 -23.59 -2.43 -18.46
N HIS A 39 -23.95 -3.08 -17.35
CA HIS A 39 -22.96 -3.63 -16.42
C HIS A 39 -22.07 -4.71 -17.05
N THR A 40 -22.65 -5.62 -17.83
CA THR A 40 -21.89 -6.73 -18.44
C THR A 40 -20.98 -6.24 -19.57
N LEU A 41 -21.44 -5.31 -20.42
CA LEU A 41 -20.61 -4.73 -21.48
C LEU A 41 -19.48 -3.88 -20.92
N GLY A 42 -19.72 -3.10 -19.85
CA GLY A 42 -18.68 -2.32 -19.17
C GLY A 42 -17.59 -3.21 -18.56
N HIS A 43 -17.96 -4.27 -17.84
CA HIS A 43 -16.99 -5.19 -17.23
C HIS A 43 -16.21 -6.03 -18.26
N THR A 44 -16.85 -6.44 -19.37
CA THR A 44 -16.18 -7.27 -20.38
C THR A 44 -15.23 -6.46 -21.27
N GLN A 45 -15.57 -5.20 -21.58
CA GLN A 45 -14.63 -4.28 -22.23
C GLN A 45 -13.43 -3.94 -21.34
N LEU A 46 -13.65 -3.65 -20.05
CA LEU A 46 -12.58 -3.36 -19.08
C LEU A 46 -11.61 -4.54 -18.91
N ARG A 47 -12.12 -5.77 -18.78
CA ARG A 47 -11.26 -6.98 -18.71
C ARG A 47 -10.44 -7.18 -19.98
N SER A 48 -11.06 -7.07 -21.16
CA SER A 48 -10.35 -7.26 -22.43
C SER A 48 -9.35 -6.12 -22.76
N ALA A 49 -9.52 -4.95 -22.15
CA ALA A 49 -8.60 -3.82 -22.25
C ALA A 49 -7.45 -3.94 -21.24
N GLN A 50 -7.70 -4.38 -20.00
CA GLN A 50 -6.66 -4.68 -19.02
C GLN A 50 -5.76 -5.85 -19.45
N GLU A 51 -6.35 -6.93 -19.98
CA GLU A 51 -5.58 -8.08 -20.50
C GLU A 51 -4.71 -7.72 -21.71
N ARG A 52 -5.10 -6.71 -22.50
CA ARG A 52 -4.30 -6.18 -23.63
C ARG A 52 -3.31 -5.09 -23.22
N ALA A 53 -3.59 -4.33 -22.17
CA ALA A 53 -2.72 -3.26 -21.67
C ALA A 53 -1.52 -3.77 -20.87
N TRP A 54 -1.63 -4.97 -20.28
CA TRP A 54 -0.61 -5.53 -19.39
C TRP A 54 0.28 -6.59 -20.04
N ALA A 55 0.10 -6.93 -21.31
CA ALA A 55 1.02 -7.83 -21.99
C ALA A 55 2.24 -7.06 -22.52
N PHE A 56 3.46 -7.58 -22.33
CA PHE A 56 4.61 -7.22 -23.18
C PHE A 56 4.17 -7.40 -24.64
N GLN A 57 3.93 -6.29 -25.31
CA GLN A 57 4.36 -6.17 -26.69
C GLN A 57 5.54 -5.22 -26.61
N GLY A 58 6.67 -5.62 -27.22
CA GLY A 58 7.88 -4.80 -27.40
C GLY A 58 7.54 -3.56 -28.20
N GLY A 59 6.85 -2.63 -27.55
CA GLY A 59 6.47 -1.34 -28.05
C GLY A 59 7.63 -0.37 -27.90
N PRO A 60 7.51 0.82 -28.51
CA PRO A 60 8.53 1.85 -28.36
C PRO A 60 8.75 2.16 -26.88
N THR A 61 10.02 2.32 -26.49
CA THR A 61 10.40 2.82 -25.16
C THR A 61 9.73 4.17 -24.93
N ASP A 62 8.83 4.23 -23.97
CA ASP A 62 8.05 5.43 -23.64
C ASP A 62 8.20 5.86 -22.18
N THR A 63 8.94 5.10 -21.38
CA THR A 63 9.12 5.35 -19.95
C THR A 63 10.61 5.51 -19.62
N LEU A 64 10.94 6.57 -18.86
CA LEU A 64 12.25 6.73 -18.24
C LEU A 64 12.13 6.33 -16.77
N VAL A 65 12.93 5.37 -16.33
CA VAL A 65 13.04 5.01 -14.91
C VAL A 65 14.36 5.56 -14.37
N VAL A 66 14.29 6.45 -13.38
CA VAL A 66 15.45 7.00 -12.70
C VAL A 66 15.53 6.43 -11.30
N TYR A 67 16.62 5.73 -10.98
CA TYR A 67 16.91 5.26 -9.64
C TYR A 67 18.05 6.11 -9.06
N ILE A 68 17.78 6.82 -7.98
CA ILE A 68 18.77 7.64 -7.28
C ILE A 68 19.34 6.84 -6.11
N PHE A 69 20.61 6.49 -6.22
CA PHE A 69 21.34 5.75 -5.21
C PHE A 69 22.23 6.69 -4.40
N SER A 70 22.24 6.53 -3.08
CA SER A 70 23.24 7.10 -2.17
C SER A 70 23.72 6.02 -1.21
N ASP A 71 24.98 6.06 -0.79
CA ASP A 71 25.55 5.08 0.15
C ASP A 71 25.47 5.61 1.61
N THR A 72 24.25 5.85 2.08
CA THR A 72 23.99 6.51 3.38
C THR A 72 23.24 5.63 4.39
N ASP A 73 22.88 4.40 4.01
CA ASP A 73 22.27 3.39 4.87
C ASP A 73 22.77 2.01 4.41
N PRO A 74 23.13 1.09 5.32
CA PRO A 74 23.65 -0.23 4.96
C PRO A 74 22.75 -1.04 4.03
N GLU A 75 21.43 -0.82 4.06
CA GLU A 75 20.48 -1.57 3.22
C GLU A 75 20.40 -1.05 1.78
N TYR A 76 20.89 0.15 1.49
CA TYR A 76 20.67 0.82 0.21
C TYR A 76 21.39 0.12 -0.95
N LEU A 77 22.56 -0.46 -0.70
CA LEU A 77 23.28 -1.23 -1.73
C LEU A 77 22.51 -2.51 -2.08
N GLU A 78 21.97 -3.21 -1.08
CA GLU A 78 21.17 -4.41 -1.29
C GLU A 78 19.83 -4.08 -1.98
N ASN A 79 19.24 -2.93 -1.68
CA ASN A 79 18.07 -2.42 -2.39
C ASN A 79 18.36 -2.16 -3.88
N LEU A 80 19.50 -1.54 -4.19
CA LEU A 80 19.91 -1.31 -5.58
C LEU A 80 20.18 -2.64 -6.31
N LYS A 81 20.91 -3.57 -5.70
CA LYS A 81 21.16 -4.90 -6.28
C LYS A 81 19.84 -5.63 -6.55
N PHE A 82 18.91 -5.58 -5.60
CA PHE A 82 17.58 -6.14 -5.78
C PHE A 82 16.88 -5.52 -6.99
N PHE A 83 16.86 -4.19 -7.09
CA PHE A 83 16.22 -3.50 -8.21
C PHE A 83 16.87 -3.85 -9.56
N LEU A 84 18.20 -3.88 -9.62
CA LEU A 84 18.93 -4.25 -10.84
C LEU A 84 18.62 -5.69 -11.28
N ARG A 85 18.45 -6.62 -10.33
CA ARG A 85 18.13 -8.02 -10.62
C ARG A 85 16.68 -8.24 -11.00
N TRP A 86 15.75 -7.62 -10.28
CA TRP A 86 14.32 -7.96 -10.34
C TRP A 86 13.46 -6.90 -11.04
N GLY A 87 13.93 -5.65 -11.10
CA GLY A 87 13.21 -4.52 -11.67
C GLY A 87 13.69 -4.08 -13.05
N VAL A 88 14.91 -4.42 -13.45
CA VAL A 88 15.46 -4.04 -14.76
C VAL A 88 15.30 -5.18 -15.75
N HIS A 89 14.56 -4.94 -16.84
CA HIS A 89 14.34 -5.94 -17.90
C HIS A 89 14.57 -5.32 -19.27
N GLU A 90 15.25 -6.04 -20.15
CA GLU A 90 15.44 -5.59 -21.53
C GLU A 90 14.11 -5.67 -22.31
N GLY A 91 13.77 -4.61 -23.04
CA GLY A 91 12.58 -4.59 -23.89
C GLY A 91 11.24 -4.47 -23.15
N ASP A 92 11.23 -4.09 -21.87
CA ASP A 92 10.00 -3.86 -21.10
C ASP A 92 9.33 -2.49 -21.37
N GLY A 93 9.91 -1.71 -22.28
CA GLY A 93 9.46 -0.38 -22.68
C GLY A 93 9.99 0.75 -21.79
N ALA A 94 10.97 0.48 -20.92
CA ALA A 94 11.69 1.50 -20.17
C ALA A 94 13.18 1.58 -20.53
N ASP A 95 13.72 2.79 -20.47
CA ASP A 95 15.16 3.01 -20.29
C ASP A 95 15.42 3.34 -18.82
N TYR A 96 16.55 2.88 -18.29
CA TYR A 96 16.91 3.01 -16.89
C TYR A 96 18.12 3.91 -16.74
N VAL A 97 18.05 4.85 -15.80
CA VAL A 97 19.18 5.68 -15.40
C VAL A 97 19.43 5.49 -13.91
N ILE A 98 20.58 4.94 -13.57
CA ILE A 98 21.03 4.79 -12.19
C ILE A 98 21.94 5.98 -11.88
N VAL A 99 21.47 6.89 -11.04
CA VAL A 99 22.28 8.00 -10.54
C VAL A 99 22.99 7.56 -9.28
N LEU A 100 24.32 7.46 -9.32
CA LEU A 100 25.15 7.17 -8.17
C LEU A 100 25.56 8.49 -7.52
N GLN A 101 24.93 8.81 -6.40
CA GLN A 101 25.32 9.90 -5.52
C GLN A 101 26.43 9.41 -4.60
N GLN A 102 27.64 9.93 -4.80
CA GLN A 102 28.82 9.54 -4.03
C GLN A 102 29.51 10.79 -3.49
N ASP A 103 29.98 10.73 -2.25
CA ASP A 103 30.93 11.73 -1.78
C ASP A 103 32.28 11.47 -2.46
N PRO A 104 33.05 12.51 -2.82
CA PRO A 104 34.36 12.34 -3.46
C PRO A 104 35.33 11.44 -2.68
N ASP A 105 35.16 11.36 -1.36
CA ASP A 105 35.99 10.61 -0.42
C ASP A 105 35.41 9.23 -0.07
N SER A 106 34.21 8.89 -0.55
CA SER A 106 33.60 7.58 -0.34
C SER A 106 34.30 6.50 -1.16
N GLN A 107 34.34 5.27 -0.64
CA GLN A 107 34.70 4.13 -1.47
C GLN A 107 33.68 4.04 -2.61
N ALA A 108 34.16 4.05 -3.86
CA ALA A 108 33.29 3.94 -5.01
C ALA A 108 32.52 2.62 -4.94
N VAL A 109 31.19 2.70 -5.04
CA VAL A 109 30.35 1.52 -5.24
C VAL A 109 30.66 0.96 -6.61
N GLU A 110 31.33 -0.20 -6.64
CA GLU A 110 31.58 -0.94 -7.88
C GLU A 110 30.33 -1.71 -8.27
N LEU A 111 29.59 -1.17 -9.24
CA LEU A 111 28.61 -1.95 -9.99
C LEU A 111 29.32 -2.59 -11.18
N HIS A 112 29.23 -3.91 -11.32
CA HIS A 112 29.76 -4.63 -12.48
C HIS A 112 28.93 -4.27 -13.73
N THR A 113 29.27 -3.15 -14.36
CA THR A 113 28.50 -2.60 -15.48
C THR A 113 28.43 -3.51 -16.71
N GLU A 114 29.39 -4.43 -16.85
CA GLU A 114 29.49 -5.39 -17.94
C GLU A 114 28.32 -6.40 -17.98
N SER A 115 27.63 -6.61 -16.85
CA SER A 115 26.46 -7.50 -16.77
C SER A 115 25.13 -6.76 -16.90
N LEU A 116 25.13 -5.43 -16.99
CA LEU A 116 23.90 -4.65 -17.06
C LEU A 116 23.33 -4.62 -18.49
N PRO A 117 21.99 -4.66 -18.64
CA PRO A 117 21.36 -4.49 -19.95
C PRO A 117 21.74 -3.18 -20.62
N SER A 118 21.73 -3.17 -21.95
CA SER A 118 22.04 -1.97 -22.76
C SER A 118 21.08 -0.79 -22.52
N SER A 119 19.89 -1.06 -21.97
CA SER A 119 18.90 -0.06 -21.56
C SER A 119 19.26 0.66 -20.25
N VAL A 120 20.35 0.26 -19.57
CA VAL A 120 20.81 0.88 -18.32
C VAL A 120 21.96 1.85 -18.59
N GLN A 121 21.78 3.09 -18.13
CA GLN A 121 22.82 4.11 -18.09
C GLN A 121 23.18 4.43 -16.64
N ILE A 122 24.47 4.49 -16.33
CA ILE A 122 24.95 4.93 -15.02
C ILE A 122 25.44 6.37 -15.13
N VAL A 123 25.01 7.20 -14.17
CA VAL A 123 25.39 8.61 -14.07
C VAL A 123 25.94 8.89 -12.69
N GLN A 124 27.14 9.46 -12.62
CA GLN A 124 27.71 9.94 -11.36
C GLN A 124 27.21 11.34 -11.01
N HIS A 125 26.92 11.56 -9.74
CA HIS A 125 26.53 12.85 -9.15
C HIS A 125 27.15 12.98 -7.75
N ALA A 126 27.42 14.21 -7.30
CA ALA A 126 27.84 14.42 -5.91
C ALA A 126 26.67 14.07 -4.97
N ASN A 127 26.96 13.67 -3.73
CA ASN A 127 25.94 13.41 -2.71
C ASN A 127 25.33 14.69 -2.14
N GLU A 128 24.67 15.44 -3.01
CA GLU A 128 23.97 16.70 -2.73
C GLU A 128 22.55 16.67 -3.33
N CYS A 129 21.76 17.72 -3.07
CA CYS A 129 20.44 17.96 -3.65
C CYS A 129 19.31 16.97 -3.26
N TYR A 130 19.57 15.97 -2.42
CA TYR A 130 18.63 14.89 -2.10
C TYR A 130 18.02 14.26 -3.38
N ASP A 131 16.90 13.54 -3.26
CA ASP A 131 16.30 12.80 -4.38
C ASP A 131 15.73 13.73 -5.45
N TRP A 132 14.82 14.64 -5.07
CA TRP A 132 14.13 15.52 -6.01
C TRP A 132 15.05 16.51 -6.72
N GLY A 133 16.01 17.09 -6.00
CA GLY A 133 16.96 18.01 -6.60
C GLY A 133 17.95 17.31 -7.53
N THR A 134 18.37 16.07 -7.19
CA THR A 134 19.18 15.25 -8.10
C THR A 134 18.41 14.85 -9.36
N PHE A 135 17.11 14.58 -9.22
CA PHE A 135 16.24 14.38 -10.37
C PHE A 135 16.21 15.65 -11.24
N GLY A 136 15.97 16.83 -10.67
CA GLY A 136 16.03 18.11 -11.37
C GLY A 136 17.35 18.32 -12.11
N TRP A 137 18.48 18.12 -11.43
CA TRP A 137 19.81 18.19 -12.03
C TRP A 137 19.96 17.22 -13.21
N LEU A 138 19.51 15.97 -13.09
CA LEU A 138 19.65 14.98 -14.16
C LEU A 138 18.92 15.44 -15.42
N LEU A 139 17.70 15.97 -15.26
CA LEU A 139 16.87 16.44 -16.37
C LEU A 139 17.48 17.64 -17.11
N ASP A 140 18.31 18.43 -16.43
CA ASP A 140 18.94 19.63 -16.97
C ASP A 140 20.40 19.41 -17.40
N SER A 141 21.03 18.33 -16.96
CA SER A 141 22.44 17.99 -17.24
C SER A 141 22.74 17.65 -18.71
N GLY A 142 21.71 17.43 -19.53
CA GLY A 142 21.86 16.93 -20.91
C GLY A 142 22.27 15.46 -21.03
N LYS A 143 22.44 14.75 -19.90
CA LYS A 143 22.79 13.31 -19.88
C LYS A 143 21.65 12.40 -20.33
N VAL A 144 20.42 12.92 -20.32
CA VAL A 144 19.19 12.20 -20.73
C VAL A 144 18.34 13.10 -21.61
N VAL A 145 17.86 12.58 -22.74
CA VAL A 145 16.93 13.28 -23.63
C VAL A 145 15.49 13.01 -23.19
N VAL A 146 15.03 13.73 -22.19
CA VAL A 146 13.74 13.49 -21.51
C VAL A 146 12.54 13.58 -22.47
N GLN A 147 12.66 14.38 -23.53
CA GLN A 147 11.65 14.65 -24.54
C GLN A 147 11.35 13.45 -25.44
N LYS A 148 12.02 12.30 -25.26
CA LYS A 148 11.65 11.05 -25.91
C LYS A 148 10.63 10.21 -25.13
N TYR A 149 10.51 10.42 -23.81
CA TYR A 149 9.66 9.59 -22.95
C TYR A 149 8.31 10.23 -22.68
N LYS A 150 7.24 9.44 -22.68
CA LYS A 150 5.89 9.86 -22.28
C LYS A 150 5.75 9.92 -20.76
N TYR A 151 6.39 8.98 -20.07
CA TYR A 151 6.32 8.84 -18.62
C TYR A 151 7.71 8.87 -18.00
N LEU A 152 7.78 9.36 -16.77
CA LEU A 152 8.97 9.32 -15.93
C LEU A 152 8.60 8.62 -14.63
N VAL A 153 9.46 7.71 -14.18
CA VAL A 153 9.36 7.05 -12.88
C VAL A 153 10.64 7.37 -12.11
N LEU A 154 10.49 7.83 -10.88
CA LEU A 154 11.58 8.13 -9.96
C LEU A 154 11.54 7.15 -8.80
N LEU A 155 12.70 6.61 -8.43
CA LEU A 155 12.93 5.81 -7.23
C LEU A 155 14.14 6.35 -6.49
N ASN A 156 14.16 6.18 -5.17
CA ASN A 156 15.35 6.47 -4.36
C ASN A 156 15.92 5.20 -3.70
N SER A 157 17.10 5.33 -3.10
CA SER A 157 17.83 4.23 -2.47
C SER A 157 17.10 3.57 -1.31
N SER A 158 16.10 4.24 -0.74
CA SER A 158 15.40 3.76 0.44
C SER A 158 14.46 2.58 0.19
N VAL A 159 14.23 2.18 -1.06
CA VAL A 159 13.21 1.19 -1.38
C VAL A 159 13.76 -0.10 -1.95
N ARG A 160 13.16 -1.21 -1.55
CA ARG A 160 13.32 -2.53 -2.18
C ARG A 160 12.08 -2.85 -3.00
N GLY A 161 12.29 -3.35 -4.21
CA GLY A 161 11.22 -3.71 -5.16
C GLY A 161 11.76 -3.75 -6.60
N PRO A 162 10.91 -4.08 -7.58
CA PRO A 162 9.47 -4.27 -7.48
C PRO A 162 9.07 -5.63 -6.89
N TYR A 163 8.02 -5.65 -6.06
CA TYR A 163 7.35 -6.87 -5.63
C TYR A 163 6.11 -7.13 -6.48
N LEU A 164 6.18 -8.12 -7.37
CA LEU A 164 5.05 -8.61 -8.14
C LEU A 164 4.56 -9.93 -7.56
N LEU A 165 3.25 -10.15 -7.62
CA LEU A 165 2.65 -11.40 -7.19
C LEU A 165 3.10 -12.55 -8.11
N PRO A 166 3.39 -13.76 -7.60
CA PRO A 166 3.87 -14.88 -8.43
C PRO A 166 2.93 -15.33 -9.55
N TYR A 167 1.64 -15.00 -9.46
CA TYR A 167 0.65 -15.29 -10.49
C TYR A 167 0.44 -14.14 -11.49
N VAL A 168 1.12 -13.02 -11.30
CA VAL A 168 1.20 -11.96 -12.33
C VAL A 168 2.11 -12.48 -13.44
N PRO A 169 1.66 -12.48 -14.71
CA PRO A 169 2.50 -12.93 -15.80
C PRO A 169 3.83 -12.18 -15.83
N GLU A 170 4.94 -12.88 -16.06
CA GLU A 170 6.29 -12.28 -16.22
C GLU A 170 6.30 -11.14 -17.25
N ARG A 171 5.39 -11.23 -18.23
CA ARG A 171 5.14 -10.19 -19.21
C ARG A 171 4.37 -8.97 -18.68
N VAL A 172 4.45 -8.61 -17.40
CA VAL A 172 3.92 -7.34 -16.89
C VAL A 172 5.08 -6.45 -16.50
N ALA A 173 5.31 -5.38 -17.27
CA ALA A 173 6.29 -4.37 -16.92
C ALA A 173 5.80 -3.60 -15.69
N TRP A 174 6.51 -3.73 -14.56
CA TRP A 174 6.07 -3.21 -13.25
C TRP A 174 5.77 -1.71 -13.28
N HIS A 175 6.52 -0.93 -14.06
CA HIS A 175 6.35 0.53 -14.15
C HIS A 175 4.98 0.89 -14.75
N ARG A 176 4.40 0.01 -15.56
CA ARG A 176 3.05 0.17 -16.10
C ARG A 176 1.96 0.06 -15.04
N LEU A 177 2.22 -0.56 -13.89
CA LEU A 177 1.29 -0.55 -12.76
C LEU A 177 1.10 0.87 -12.21
N LEU A 178 2.13 1.71 -12.29
CA LEU A 178 2.08 3.12 -11.92
C LEU A 178 1.60 3.98 -13.09
N THR A 179 2.22 3.85 -14.28
CA THR A 179 1.93 4.76 -15.42
C THR A 179 0.55 4.54 -16.03
N SER A 180 -0.05 3.35 -15.89
CA SER A 180 -1.45 3.12 -16.32
C SER A 180 -2.49 3.85 -15.48
N ARG A 181 -2.09 4.43 -14.33
CA ARG A 181 -2.95 5.28 -13.49
C ARG A 181 -2.87 6.76 -13.87
N LEU A 182 -1.93 7.13 -14.73
CA LEU A 182 -1.84 8.48 -15.28
C LEU A 182 -2.86 8.62 -16.41
N ASP A 183 -3.62 9.70 -16.38
CA ASP A 183 -4.67 9.97 -17.37
C ASP A 183 -4.83 11.48 -17.60
N SER A 184 -5.92 11.89 -18.27
CA SER A 184 -6.21 13.31 -18.52
C SER A 184 -6.40 14.15 -17.26
N THR A 185 -6.68 13.51 -16.12
CA THR A 185 -6.94 14.14 -14.84
C THR A 185 -5.88 13.84 -13.78
N THR A 186 -5.27 12.65 -13.79
CA THR A 186 -4.28 12.21 -12.80
C THR A 186 -2.88 12.30 -13.37
N LYS A 187 -2.00 13.07 -12.72
CA LYS A 187 -0.69 13.46 -13.27
C LYS A 187 0.52 13.02 -12.43
N LEU A 188 0.29 12.64 -11.17
CA LEU A 188 1.33 12.12 -10.28
C LEU A 188 0.79 10.91 -9.52
N VAL A 189 1.54 9.81 -9.53
CA VAL A 189 1.13 8.52 -8.96
C VAL A 189 2.28 7.94 -8.16
N GLY A 190 2.02 7.29 -7.04
CA GLY A 190 3.03 6.46 -6.37
C GLY A 190 2.41 5.32 -5.57
N PRO A 191 3.19 4.58 -4.78
CA PRO A 191 2.66 3.52 -3.93
C PRO A 191 1.67 4.04 -2.89
N VAL A 192 1.94 5.21 -2.32
CA VAL A 192 1.26 5.75 -1.14
C VAL A 192 0.97 7.23 -1.29
N ILE A 193 -0.23 7.64 -0.87
CA ILE A 193 -0.53 9.03 -0.52
C ILE A 193 -0.51 9.18 1.01
N SER A 194 0.17 10.22 1.50
CA SER A 194 0.15 10.60 2.91
C SER A 194 -0.49 11.98 3.10
N CYS A 195 -1.22 12.15 4.21
CA CYS A 195 -1.81 13.42 4.65
C CYS A 195 -1.23 13.92 5.98
N GLU A 196 -0.11 13.33 6.43
CA GLU A 196 0.59 13.70 7.69
C GLU A 196 1.03 15.16 7.68
N GLY A 197 1.50 15.64 6.54
CA GLY A 197 2.06 16.97 6.40
C GLY A 197 3.51 17.06 6.92
N SER A 198 4.10 18.24 6.83
CA SER A 198 5.44 18.51 7.36
C SER A 198 5.48 19.90 7.98
N PRO A 199 6.19 20.09 9.11
CA PRO A 199 6.46 21.41 9.63
C PRO A 199 7.47 22.16 8.76
N PHE A 200 7.30 23.47 8.64
CA PHE A 200 8.24 24.34 7.95
C PHE A 200 9.58 24.35 8.70
N LYS A 201 10.67 24.02 7.99
CA LYS A 201 12.03 23.93 8.56
C LYS A 201 12.15 23.03 9.80
N GLY A 202 11.30 22.01 9.92
CA GLY A 202 11.31 21.11 11.07
C GLY A 202 10.70 21.69 12.35
N ASN A 203 10.14 22.90 12.33
CA ASN A 203 9.55 23.51 13.51
C ASN A 203 8.12 22.99 13.75
N ALA A 204 7.99 21.95 14.57
CA ALA A 204 6.69 21.32 14.89
C ALA A 204 5.65 22.27 15.49
N GLY A 205 6.06 23.37 16.15
CA GLY A 205 5.15 24.39 16.68
C GLY A 205 4.80 25.51 15.68
N GLY A 206 5.36 25.46 14.47
CA GLY A 206 5.25 26.49 13.45
C GLY A 206 4.17 26.22 12.40
N GLN A 207 4.40 26.73 11.19
CA GLN A 207 3.54 26.49 10.04
C GLN A 207 3.68 25.04 9.56
N TRP A 208 2.56 24.45 9.15
CA TRP A 208 2.52 23.10 8.56
C TRP A 208 1.98 23.15 7.13
N ARG A 209 2.61 22.41 6.23
CA ARG A 209 2.07 22.08 4.91
C ARG A 209 1.32 20.77 5.05
N THR A 210 0.04 20.75 4.70
CA THR A 210 -0.89 19.66 5.06
C THR A 210 -1.69 19.11 3.89
N ASN A 211 -1.26 19.43 2.66
CA ASN A 211 -1.83 18.83 1.46
C ASN A 211 -1.51 17.32 1.40
N PRO A 212 -2.37 16.51 0.77
CA PRO A 212 -2.05 15.15 0.41
C PRO A 212 -0.86 15.16 -0.55
N HIS A 213 0.03 14.21 -0.39
CA HIS A 213 1.19 14.07 -1.26
C HIS A 213 1.48 12.61 -1.57
N VAL A 214 1.94 12.38 -2.79
CA VAL A 214 2.57 11.11 -3.18
C VAL A 214 3.93 11.04 -2.49
N GLN A 215 4.21 9.94 -1.79
CA GLN A 215 5.49 9.80 -1.11
C GLN A 215 6.66 9.67 -2.10
N SER A 216 7.74 10.40 -1.82
CA SER A 216 8.84 10.64 -2.78
C SER A 216 9.70 9.44 -3.15
N TYR A 217 9.55 8.32 -2.43
CA TYR A 217 10.43 7.17 -2.59
C TYR A 217 10.21 6.37 -3.87
N THR A 218 9.01 6.45 -4.44
CA THR A 218 8.67 5.92 -5.74
C THR A 218 7.50 6.70 -6.29
N LEU A 219 7.65 7.28 -7.47
CA LEU A 219 6.58 8.02 -8.13
C LEU A 219 6.67 7.89 -9.65
N ALA A 220 5.54 8.04 -10.31
CA ALA A 220 5.40 8.12 -11.75
C ALA A 220 4.64 9.39 -12.12
N MET A 221 5.07 10.02 -13.20
CA MET A 221 4.48 11.24 -13.72
C MET A 221 4.49 11.23 -15.25
N ASP A 222 3.61 12.00 -15.87
CA ASP A 222 3.64 12.25 -17.31
C ASP A 222 4.37 13.57 -17.64
N ARG A 223 4.42 13.92 -18.93
CA ARG A 223 5.05 15.18 -19.36
C ARG A 223 4.35 16.43 -18.83
N ASP A 224 3.03 16.42 -18.75
CA ASP A 224 2.27 17.58 -18.28
C ASP A 224 2.64 17.86 -16.81
N ALA A 225 2.75 16.80 -16.00
CA ALA A 225 3.24 16.88 -14.64
C ALA A 225 4.65 17.46 -14.57
N LEU A 226 5.57 16.92 -15.38
CA LEU A 226 6.95 17.43 -15.41
C LEU A 226 7.01 18.92 -15.79
N ASP A 227 6.22 19.36 -16.76
CA ASP A 227 6.15 20.76 -17.18
C ASP A 227 5.56 21.67 -16.09
N ILE A 228 4.64 21.16 -15.27
CA ILE A 228 4.15 21.87 -14.07
C ILE A 228 5.28 22.00 -13.05
N LEU A 229 5.98 20.89 -12.74
CA LEU A 229 7.06 20.89 -11.75
C LEU A 229 8.26 21.73 -12.17
N ARG A 230 8.55 21.84 -13.47
CA ARG A 230 9.60 22.74 -14.00
C ARG A 230 9.25 24.23 -13.92
N LYS A 231 7.97 24.57 -13.88
CA LYS A 231 7.51 25.96 -13.70
C LYS A 231 7.55 26.38 -12.23
N ASP A 232 7.45 25.42 -11.32
CA ASP A 232 7.73 25.62 -9.90
C ASP A 232 9.25 25.57 -9.68
N SER A 233 9.86 26.74 -9.44
CA SER A 233 11.32 26.83 -9.28
C SER A 233 11.87 26.06 -8.09
N GLU A 234 11.02 25.66 -7.13
CA GLU A 234 11.42 25.01 -5.89
C GLU A 234 11.23 23.50 -5.92
N ALA A 235 10.27 22.98 -6.71
CA ALA A 235 9.92 21.57 -6.71
C ALA A 235 11.10 20.65 -7.09
N LEU A 236 11.85 21.03 -8.13
CA LEU A 236 13.01 20.29 -8.64
C LEU A 236 14.36 20.92 -8.24
N HIS A 237 14.34 21.86 -7.29
CA HIS A 237 15.53 22.59 -6.86
C HIS A 237 16.50 21.71 -6.05
N CYS A 238 17.79 22.03 -6.14
CA CYS A 238 18.82 21.44 -5.30
C CYS A 238 18.78 22.05 -3.89
N HIS A 239 18.02 21.41 -3.00
CA HIS A 239 17.93 21.84 -1.60
C HIS A 239 19.11 21.29 -0.78
N SER A 240 19.67 22.13 0.10
CA SER A 240 20.72 21.73 1.04
C SER A 240 20.17 21.25 2.40
N ASP A 241 18.93 21.59 2.71
CA ASP A 241 18.23 21.20 3.94
C ASP A 241 17.13 20.16 3.66
N ARG A 242 17.07 19.12 4.49
CA ARG A 242 16.10 18.02 4.34
C ARG A 242 14.66 18.52 4.50
N TRP A 243 14.39 19.47 5.39
CA TRP A 243 13.04 19.99 5.59
C TRP A 243 12.58 20.83 4.42
N ASP A 244 13.49 21.59 3.80
CA ASP A 244 13.19 22.32 2.57
C ASP A 244 12.92 21.34 1.41
N ALA A 245 13.71 20.27 1.27
CA ALA A 245 13.43 19.20 0.29
C ALA A 245 12.06 18.54 0.51
N ILE A 246 11.68 18.25 1.76
CA ILE A 246 10.36 17.70 2.08
C ILE A 246 9.25 18.72 1.77
N TRP A 247 9.43 19.97 2.20
CA TRP A 247 8.41 21.00 2.12
C TRP A 247 8.14 21.47 0.69
N TYR A 248 9.21 21.79 -0.05
CA TYR A 248 9.13 22.34 -1.40
C TYR A 248 9.10 21.27 -2.48
N SER A 249 9.80 20.15 -2.29
CA SER A 249 9.83 19.10 -3.31
C SER A 249 8.80 18.00 -3.07
N GLU A 250 8.87 17.25 -1.97
CA GLU A 250 7.94 16.10 -1.78
C GLU A 250 6.47 16.54 -1.65
N LEU A 251 6.17 17.38 -0.66
CA LEU A 251 4.81 17.89 -0.48
C LEU A 251 4.48 18.98 -1.51
N GLY A 252 5.46 19.79 -1.89
CA GLY A 252 5.29 20.89 -2.83
C GLY A 252 4.99 20.43 -4.26
N SER A 253 5.65 19.37 -4.75
CA SER A 253 5.33 18.83 -6.08
C SER A 253 3.89 18.34 -6.17
N SER A 254 3.40 17.65 -5.14
CA SER A 254 1.98 17.23 -5.11
C SER A 254 1.03 18.43 -5.03
N ALA A 255 1.40 19.47 -4.27
CA ALA A 255 0.63 20.71 -4.22
C ALA A 255 0.58 21.42 -5.58
N ALA A 256 1.71 21.56 -6.28
CA ALA A 256 1.77 22.19 -7.60
C ALA A 256 0.87 21.48 -8.63
N ILE A 257 0.82 20.14 -8.59
CA ILE A 257 -0.08 19.35 -9.43
C ILE A 257 -1.56 19.62 -9.10
N LEU A 258 -1.92 19.66 -7.82
CA LEU A 258 -3.28 19.95 -7.36
C LEU A 258 -3.71 21.38 -7.69
N GLU A 259 -2.82 22.36 -7.49
CA GLU A 259 -3.03 23.79 -7.80
C GLU A 259 -3.21 24.03 -9.31
N ALA A 260 -2.56 23.21 -10.14
CA ALA A 260 -2.78 23.20 -11.60
C ALA A 260 -4.13 22.57 -12.02
N GLY A 261 -4.95 22.11 -11.07
CA GLY A 261 -6.29 21.55 -11.32
C GLY A 261 -6.30 20.03 -11.63
N TYR A 262 -5.14 19.39 -11.57
CA TYR A 262 -4.99 17.95 -11.76
C TYR A 262 -5.08 17.18 -10.44
N ASN A 263 -5.27 15.87 -10.53
CA ASN A 263 -5.35 14.96 -9.40
C ASN A 263 -4.03 14.18 -9.24
N ILE A 264 -3.87 13.58 -8.05
CA ILE A 264 -2.81 12.62 -7.73
C ILE A 264 -3.45 11.25 -7.41
N ALA A 265 -2.70 10.15 -7.45
CA ALA A 265 -3.22 8.85 -7.06
C ALA A 265 -2.18 7.95 -6.38
N SER A 266 -2.66 6.87 -5.77
CA SER A 266 -1.79 5.82 -5.23
C SER A 266 -2.25 4.41 -5.60
N LEU A 267 -1.38 3.43 -5.36
CA LEU A 267 -1.69 2.01 -5.50
C LEU A 267 -2.62 1.50 -4.37
N LEU A 268 -2.68 2.19 -3.23
CA LEU A 268 -3.49 1.81 -2.06
C LEU A 268 -4.96 1.57 -2.39
N HIS A 269 -5.49 0.41 -2.03
CA HIS A 269 -6.86 0.02 -2.36
C HIS A 269 -7.91 0.97 -1.76
N ARG A 270 -7.69 1.45 -0.52
CA ARG A 270 -8.59 2.39 0.16
C ARG A 270 -8.73 3.73 -0.56
N TYR A 271 -7.71 4.12 -1.33
CA TYR A 271 -7.63 5.44 -1.95
C TYR A 271 -8.03 5.45 -3.43
N GLN A 272 -8.58 4.35 -3.93
CA GLN A 272 -9.05 4.26 -5.30
C GLN A 272 -10.28 5.15 -5.52
N GLY A 273 -10.21 6.01 -6.55
CA GLY A 273 -11.30 6.92 -6.91
C GLY A 273 -11.42 8.17 -6.03
N VAL A 274 -10.49 8.41 -5.10
CA VAL A 274 -10.48 9.64 -4.29
C VAL A 274 -10.03 10.83 -5.14
N ASP A 275 -10.80 11.91 -5.09
CA ASP A 275 -10.43 13.20 -5.69
C ASP A 275 -9.67 14.05 -4.68
N TRP A 276 -8.36 14.15 -4.84
CA TRP A 276 -7.48 14.87 -3.91
C TRP A 276 -7.48 16.38 -4.12
N ARG A 277 -8.14 16.87 -5.16
CA ARG A 277 -8.40 18.31 -5.35
C ARG A 277 -9.43 18.83 -4.35
N LEU A 278 -10.21 17.95 -3.74
CA LEU A 278 -11.17 18.29 -2.71
C LEU A 278 -10.47 18.34 -1.34
N GLU A 279 -10.37 19.54 -0.77
CA GLU A 279 -9.76 19.76 0.56
C GLU A 279 -10.43 18.94 1.67
N SER A 280 -11.69 18.54 1.51
CA SER A 280 -12.38 17.65 2.45
C SER A 280 -11.68 16.29 2.62
N ASN A 281 -10.84 15.90 1.67
CA ASN A 281 -10.09 14.64 1.71
C ASN A 281 -8.69 14.79 2.33
N TRP A 282 -8.23 16.02 2.64
CA TRP A 282 -6.85 16.28 3.08
C TRP A 282 -6.58 15.86 4.54
N GLY A 283 -7.62 15.46 5.28
CA GLY A 283 -7.49 14.81 6.59
C GLY A 283 -7.36 13.29 6.52
N CYS A 284 -6.97 12.73 5.36
CA CYS A 284 -6.93 11.28 5.16
C CYS A 284 -6.08 10.57 6.22
N ASN A 285 -6.47 9.34 6.55
CA ASN A 285 -5.81 8.51 7.57
C ASN A 285 -5.54 9.24 8.90
N GLN A 286 -6.42 10.18 9.30
CA GLN A 286 -6.24 11.02 10.49
C GLN A 286 -4.90 11.77 10.52
N ARG A 287 -4.35 12.12 9.34
CA ARG A 287 -3.03 12.73 9.20
C ARG A 287 -1.89 11.89 9.76
N ILE A 288 -2.03 10.57 9.66
CA ILE A 288 -0.95 9.62 9.99
C ILE A 288 -0.39 9.06 8.68
N ASN A 289 0.93 8.93 8.63
CA ASN A 289 1.61 8.26 7.53
C ASN A 289 1.23 6.77 7.49
N PRO A 290 0.68 6.24 6.38
CA PRO A 290 0.15 4.88 6.36
C PRO A 290 1.22 3.79 6.32
N THR A 291 2.51 4.13 6.17
CA THR A 291 3.60 3.14 6.09
C THR A 291 4.10 2.62 7.44
N GLY A 292 3.55 3.08 8.56
CA GLY A 292 3.86 2.54 9.89
C GLY A 292 3.09 1.24 10.19
N ASP A 293 3.61 0.44 11.13
CA ASP A 293 2.93 -0.78 11.57
C ASP A 293 1.55 -0.44 12.14
N HIS A 294 0.50 -1.05 11.59
CA HIS A 294 -0.90 -0.80 11.96
C HIS A 294 -1.39 0.64 11.70
N TYR A 295 -0.60 1.51 11.05
CA TYR A 295 -0.94 2.92 10.85
C TYR A 295 -1.98 3.13 9.74
N PHE A 296 -2.33 2.09 9.00
CA PHE A 296 -3.35 2.15 7.95
C PHE A 296 -4.56 1.32 8.35
N ASP A 297 -5.55 1.95 9.00
CA ASP A 297 -6.77 1.28 9.51
C ASP A 297 -6.48 -0.01 10.33
N GLY A 298 -5.38 -0.03 11.08
CA GLY A 298 -4.99 -1.18 11.91
C GLY A 298 -4.26 -2.30 11.17
N ILE A 299 -4.05 -2.17 9.85
CA ILE A 299 -3.26 -3.11 9.05
C ILE A 299 -1.85 -2.58 8.78
N THR A 300 -0.95 -3.50 8.47
CA THR A 300 0.36 -3.20 7.89
C THR A 300 0.28 -3.43 6.38
N LEU A 301 0.78 -2.48 5.59
CA LEU A 301 0.72 -2.54 4.14
C LEU A 301 1.56 -3.69 3.59
N SER A 302 1.03 -4.40 2.60
CA SER A 302 1.74 -5.52 1.96
C SER A 302 2.73 -5.01 0.91
N PRO A 303 3.93 -5.61 0.78
CA PRO A 303 4.84 -5.28 -0.34
C PRO A 303 4.19 -5.42 -1.71
N TYR A 304 3.26 -6.37 -1.89
CA TYR A 304 2.54 -6.58 -3.14
C TYR A 304 1.47 -5.51 -3.44
N GLU A 305 0.99 -4.78 -2.44
CA GLU A 305 0.11 -3.62 -2.67
C GLU A 305 0.92 -2.39 -3.06
N LEU A 306 2.14 -2.27 -2.51
CA LEU A 306 2.96 -1.08 -2.65
C LEU A 306 3.92 -1.11 -3.83
N LEU A 307 4.24 -2.28 -4.35
CA LEU A 307 5.26 -2.52 -5.36
C LEU A 307 6.69 -2.26 -4.86
N PHE A 308 6.93 -1.13 -4.17
CA PHE A 308 8.20 -0.75 -3.55
C PHE A 308 7.98 -0.44 -2.07
N VAL A 309 8.87 -0.97 -1.23
CA VAL A 309 8.80 -0.85 0.23
C VAL A 309 10.06 -0.18 0.75
N LYS A 310 9.92 0.77 1.68
CA LYS A 310 11.08 1.33 2.37
C LYS A 310 11.78 0.26 3.19
N VAL A 311 13.03 -0.04 2.87
CA VAL A 311 13.89 -0.97 3.62
C VAL A 311 15.16 -0.23 4.01
N LYS A 312 15.33 -0.07 5.32
CA LYS A 312 16.42 0.64 5.99
C LYS A 312 16.87 -0.17 7.19
N GLU A 313 18.12 -0.05 7.59
CA GLU A 313 18.63 -0.75 8.78
C GLU A 313 17.73 -0.48 10.01
N THR A 314 17.39 0.79 10.24
CA THR A 314 16.51 1.20 11.35
C THR A 314 15.12 0.55 11.31
N LEU A 315 14.56 0.30 10.13
CA LEU A 315 13.26 -0.36 9.98
C LEU A 315 13.36 -1.88 10.19
N LEU A 316 14.49 -2.48 9.83
CA LEU A 316 14.76 -3.90 10.07
C LEU A 316 15.06 -4.19 11.55
N LEU A 317 15.75 -3.28 12.24
CA LEU A 317 16.05 -3.39 13.67
C LEU A 317 14.83 -3.11 14.55
N SER A 318 13.93 -2.23 14.12
CA SER A 318 12.71 -1.87 14.86
C SER A 318 11.56 -2.86 14.61
N THR A 319 10.34 -2.54 15.04
CA THR A 319 9.16 -3.41 14.83
C THR A 319 8.69 -3.45 13.38
N GLY A 320 9.27 -2.63 12.48
CA GLY A 320 8.83 -2.39 11.11
C GLY A 320 8.51 -3.67 10.32
N ALA A 321 7.28 -4.14 10.46
CA ALA A 321 6.84 -5.42 9.94
C ALA A 321 6.87 -5.38 8.42
N GLN A 322 6.55 -4.24 7.82
CA GLN A 322 6.59 -4.04 6.38
C GLN A 322 7.99 -4.27 5.78
N ALA A 323 9.04 -3.70 6.40
CA ALA A 323 10.42 -3.85 5.93
C ALA A 323 10.93 -5.29 6.13
N LYS A 324 10.58 -5.92 7.27
CA LYS A 324 10.91 -7.33 7.55
C LYS A 324 10.23 -8.30 6.58
N ILE A 325 8.96 -8.06 6.25
CA ILE A 325 8.22 -8.84 5.26
C ILE A 325 8.86 -8.68 3.88
N ALA A 326 9.20 -7.45 3.48
CA ALA A 326 9.90 -7.19 2.21
C ALA A 326 11.27 -7.89 2.14
N ALA A 327 12.08 -7.79 3.19
CA ALA A 327 13.36 -8.51 3.29
C ALA A 327 13.15 -10.03 3.19
N LYS A 328 12.10 -10.58 3.81
CA LYS A 328 11.82 -12.01 3.69
C LYS A 328 11.39 -12.43 2.28
N TYR A 329 10.63 -11.59 1.58
CA TYR A 329 10.31 -11.82 0.17
C TYR A 329 11.55 -11.77 -0.71
N HIS A 330 12.50 -10.88 -0.43
CA HIS A 330 13.80 -10.88 -1.11
C HIS A 330 14.49 -12.23 -0.95
N ASP A 331 14.66 -12.75 0.26
CA ASP A 331 15.30 -14.07 0.48
C ASP A 331 14.62 -15.19 -0.32
N TRP A 332 13.29 -15.19 -0.39
CA TRP A 332 12.53 -16.19 -1.14
C TRP A 332 12.66 -16.05 -2.65
N MET A 333 12.67 -14.82 -3.17
CA MET A 333 12.89 -14.54 -4.59
C MET A 333 14.30 -14.97 -5.01
N ASP A 334 15.30 -14.63 -4.20
CA ASP A 334 16.68 -15.03 -4.44
C ASP A 334 16.85 -16.55 -4.38
N GLY A 335 16.27 -17.22 -3.37
CA GLY A 335 16.30 -18.68 -3.27
C GLY A 335 15.59 -19.39 -4.43
N LEU A 336 14.56 -18.78 -5.02
CA LEU A 336 13.90 -19.30 -6.21
C LEU A 336 14.80 -19.20 -7.44
N ASP A 337 15.47 -18.05 -7.63
CA ASP A 337 16.37 -17.80 -8.77
C ASP A 337 17.61 -18.71 -8.74
N THR A 338 18.22 -18.83 -7.56
CA THR A 338 19.43 -19.65 -7.36
C THR A 338 19.12 -21.13 -7.18
N GLN A 339 17.85 -21.53 -7.18
CA GLN A 339 17.39 -22.89 -6.88
C GLN A 339 17.86 -23.39 -5.50
N THR A 340 18.04 -22.48 -4.54
CA THR A 340 18.41 -22.78 -3.14
C THR A 340 17.24 -22.60 -2.18
N GLN A 341 16.01 -22.64 -2.68
CA GLN A 341 14.82 -22.46 -1.86
C GLN A 341 14.71 -23.56 -0.80
N ASP A 342 14.73 -23.17 0.47
CA ASP A 342 14.42 -24.05 1.58
C ASP A 342 12.94 -23.94 1.94
N ILE A 343 12.18 -24.97 1.57
CA ILE A 343 10.74 -25.08 1.89
C ILE A 343 10.48 -25.81 3.21
N PHE A 344 11.52 -26.34 3.87
CA PHE A 344 11.42 -27.05 5.13
C PHE A 344 11.72 -26.15 6.32
N HIS A 345 12.56 -25.14 6.12
CA HIS A 345 12.86 -24.15 7.15
C HIS A 345 11.63 -23.32 7.51
N ASN A 346 11.35 -23.22 8.81
CA ASN A 346 10.30 -22.36 9.34
C ASN A 346 10.81 -21.63 10.57
N ARG A 347 11.19 -20.35 10.38
CA ARG A 347 11.72 -19.50 11.45
C ARG A 347 10.81 -19.42 12.67
N TYR A 348 9.49 -19.43 12.51
CA TYR A 348 8.56 -19.42 13.65
C TYR A 348 8.66 -20.71 14.50
N ALA A 349 8.94 -21.84 13.87
CA ALA A 349 9.12 -23.12 14.55
C ALA A 349 10.53 -23.27 15.15
N GLU A 350 11.56 -22.77 14.46
CA GLU A 350 12.97 -22.93 14.83
C GLU A 350 13.48 -21.88 15.81
N GLU A 351 12.97 -20.65 15.71
CA GLU A 351 13.33 -19.50 16.55
C GLU A 351 12.08 -18.94 17.27
N PRO A 352 11.32 -19.76 18.03
CA PRO A 352 10.08 -19.33 18.66
C PRO A 352 10.26 -18.16 19.64
N GLU A 353 11.46 -17.96 20.19
CA GLU A 353 11.85 -16.84 21.05
C GLU A 353 11.73 -15.46 20.39
N ASP A 354 11.78 -15.40 19.06
CA ASP A 354 11.63 -14.14 18.33
C ASP A 354 10.16 -13.71 18.23
N PHE A 355 9.22 -14.66 18.36
CA PHE A 355 7.81 -14.44 18.04
C PHE A 355 6.87 -14.62 19.22
N LYS A 356 7.07 -15.68 20.03
CA LYS A 356 6.13 -16.08 21.08
C LYS A 356 6.21 -15.23 22.36
N PRO A 357 7.37 -14.76 22.85
CA PRO A 357 7.45 -14.11 24.16
C PRO A 357 6.52 -12.91 24.37
N PRO A 358 6.30 -11.99 23.41
CA PRO A 358 5.34 -10.90 23.59
C PRO A 358 3.91 -11.40 23.88
N PHE A 359 3.45 -12.45 23.18
CA PHE A 359 2.13 -13.05 23.38
C PHE A 359 2.04 -13.84 24.69
N VAL A 360 3.11 -14.55 25.06
CA VAL A 360 3.20 -15.23 26.36
C VAL A 360 3.10 -14.22 27.50
N ALA A 361 3.86 -13.12 27.42
CA ALA A 361 3.84 -12.04 28.40
C ALA A 361 2.46 -11.40 28.51
N MET A 362 1.83 -11.10 27.37
CA MET A 362 0.47 -10.55 27.31
C MET A 362 -0.55 -11.49 27.98
N MET A 363 -0.56 -12.78 27.65
CA MET A 363 -1.50 -13.73 28.26
C MET A 363 -1.24 -13.91 29.74
N ARG A 364 0.02 -14.05 30.17
CA ARG A 364 0.38 -14.13 31.59
C ARG A 364 -0.10 -12.92 32.37
N ALA A 365 0.07 -11.72 31.81
CA ALA A 365 -0.41 -10.50 32.44
C ALA A 365 -1.94 -10.47 32.57
N ARG A 366 -2.70 -11.03 31.61
CA ARG A 366 -4.16 -11.19 31.74
C ARG A 366 -4.57 -11.98 32.99
N GLY A 367 -3.80 -13.00 33.32
CA GLY A 367 -4.11 -13.97 34.37
C GLY A 367 -5.21 -14.99 34.01
N SER A 368 -5.28 -16.06 34.80
CA SER A 368 -6.17 -17.22 34.58
C SER A 368 -7.62 -17.01 35.03
N LYS A 369 -7.92 -15.92 35.74
CA LYS A 369 -9.21 -15.72 36.45
C LYS A 369 -10.44 -15.86 35.54
N CYS A 370 -10.34 -15.42 34.29
CA CYS A 370 -11.43 -15.50 33.33
C CYS A 370 -11.23 -16.60 32.27
N PHE A 371 -10.17 -17.40 32.38
CA PHE A 371 -9.92 -18.50 31.46
C PHE A 371 -10.88 -19.65 31.81
N ASP A 372 -11.66 -20.11 30.83
CA ASP A 372 -12.62 -21.18 31.04
C ASP A 372 -11.91 -22.55 30.97
N HIS A 373 -11.32 -22.96 32.09
CA HIS A 373 -10.58 -24.21 32.22
C HIS A 373 -11.41 -25.43 31.78
N LYS A 374 -12.72 -25.46 32.10
CA LYS A 374 -13.61 -26.56 31.74
C LYS A 374 -13.85 -26.61 30.23
N PHE A 375 -14.10 -25.46 29.60
CA PHE A 375 -14.20 -25.40 28.14
C PHE A 375 -12.90 -25.84 27.49
N TYR A 376 -11.78 -25.31 27.95
CA TYR A 376 -10.48 -25.62 27.37
C TYR A 376 -10.15 -27.11 27.48
N GLN A 377 -10.32 -27.73 28.65
CA GLN A 377 -10.06 -29.16 28.84
C GLN A 377 -11.03 -30.04 28.05
N SER A 378 -12.33 -29.73 28.02
CA SER A 378 -13.32 -30.54 27.29
C SER A 378 -13.12 -30.54 25.76
N HIS A 379 -12.47 -29.52 25.21
CA HIS A 379 -12.16 -29.42 23.77
C HIS A 379 -10.73 -29.85 23.43
N ASN A 380 -9.92 -30.19 24.43
CA ASN A 380 -8.53 -30.60 24.29
C ASN A 380 -8.27 -31.85 25.13
N LYS A 381 -8.70 -33.01 24.62
CA LYS A 381 -8.73 -34.29 25.36
C LYS A 381 -7.35 -34.77 25.81
N ASP A 382 -6.29 -34.37 25.12
CA ASP A 382 -4.90 -34.63 25.50
C ASP A 382 -4.48 -33.95 26.82
N LEU A 383 -5.28 -32.99 27.29
CA LEU A 383 -5.09 -32.27 28.55
C LEU A 383 -6.00 -32.79 29.68
N GLU A 384 -6.65 -33.94 29.51
CA GLU A 384 -7.47 -34.56 30.54
C GLU A 384 -6.62 -34.88 31.79
N GLY A 385 -7.17 -34.56 32.97
CA GLY A 385 -6.48 -34.76 34.25
C GLY A 385 -5.53 -33.62 34.67
N LEU A 386 -5.26 -32.64 33.81
CA LEU A 386 -4.51 -31.43 34.20
C LEU A 386 -5.34 -30.54 35.15
N THR A 387 -4.65 -29.89 36.10
CA THR A 387 -5.24 -28.88 36.99
C THR A 387 -5.51 -27.57 36.25
N GLU A 388 -6.31 -26.68 36.84
CA GLU A 388 -6.58 -25.35 36.28
C GLU A 388 -5.28 -24.56 36.02
N GLU A 389 -4.33 -24.57 36.97
CA GLU A 389 -3.04 -23.90 36.82
C GLU A 389 -2.21 -24.48 35.66
N GLN A 390 -2.21 -25.81 35.50
CA GLN A 390 -1.52 -26.49 34.41
C GLN A 390 -2.15 -26.18 33.06
N LEU A 391 -3.49 -26.17 32.97
CA LEU A 391 -4.23 -25.81 31.77
C LEU A 391 -3.94 -24.37 31.36
N TRP A 392 -3.91 -23.44 32.31
CA TRP A 392 -3.56 -22.05 32.06
C TRP A 392 -2.12 -21.87 31.60
N THR A 393 -1.18 -22.53 32.28
CA THR A 393 0.25 -22.51 31.92
C THR A 393 0.44 -23.04 30.50
N HIS A 394 -0.18 -24.18 30.20
CA HIS A 394 -0.16 -24.79 28.88
C HIS A 394 -0.75 -23.85 27.81
N PHE A 395 -1.90 -23.21 28.07
CA PHE A 395 -2.47 -22.24 27.13
C PHE A 395 -1.50 -21.07 26.87
N CYS A 396 -0.90 -20.52 27.92
CA CYS A 396 0.04 -19.40 27.79
C CYS A 396 1.29 -19.78 26.99
N SER A 397 1.87 -20.97 27.18
CA SER A 397 3.13 -21.35 26.54
C SER A 397 2.96 -22.03 25.18
N ALA A 398 1.85 -22.72 24.95
CA ALA A 398 1.65 -23.57 23.77
C ALA A 398 0.28 -23.38 23.14
N GLY A 399 -0.80 -23.53 23.92
CA GLY A 399 -2.15 -23.63 23.38
C GLY A 399 -2.63 -22.43 22.55
N GLN A 400 -2.22 -21.21 22.92
CA GLN A 400 -2.55 -20.01 22.13
C GLN A 400 -1.91 -19.99 20.74
N PHE A 401 -0.85 -20.77 20.52
CA PHE A 401 -0.11 -20.88 19.25
C PHE A 401 -0.54 -22.09 18.41
N GLU A 402 -1.25 -23.04 19.04
CA GLU A 402 -1.74 -24.27 18.41
C GLU A 402 -3.17 -24.13 17.87
N GLN A 403 -3.72 -22.90 17.84
CA GLN A 403 -5.11 -22.62 17.47
C GLN A 403 -6.13 -23.44 18.29
N ARG A 404 -5.80 -23.81 19.53
CA ARG A 404 -6.69 -24.61 20.38
C ARG A 404 -7.96 -23.82 20.71
N PRO A 405 -9.15 -24.47 20.71
CA PRO A 405 -10.37 -23.83 21.12
C PRO A 405 -10.23 -23.28 22.54
N VAL A 406 -10.41 -21.96 22.71
CA VAL A 406 -10.33 -21.27 24.00
C VAL A 406 -11.55 -20.38 24.20
N ARG A 407 -11.98 -20.27 25.46
CA ARG A 407 -13.05 -19.36 25.87
C ARG A 407 -12.62 -18.59 27.10
N PHE A 408 -12.94 -17.30 27.11
CA PHE A 408 -12.85 -16.46 28.30
C PHE A 408 -14.26 -16.07 28.76
N THR A 409 -14.53 -16.18 30.06
CA THR A 409 -15.85 -15.93 30.65
C THR A 409 -16.12 -14.44 30.93
N CYS A 410 -15.10 -13.59 30.77
CA CYS A 410 -15.20 -12.15 30.94
C CYS A 410 -14.53 -11.42 29.78
N LYS A 411 -14.88 -10.14 29.61
CA LYS A 411 -14.19 -9.26 28.65
C LYS A 411 -12.72 -9.14 29.02
N TRP A 412 -11.86 -8.86 28.04
CA TRP A 412 -10.51 -8.47 28.35
C TRP A 412 -10.55 -7.11 29.06
N ASP A 413 -10.35 -7.14 30.37
CA ASP A 413 -10.01 -5.95 31.14
C ASP A 413 -8.51 -6.02 31.42
N LEU A 414 -7.76 -5.00 31.00
CA LEU A 414 -6.35 -4.91 31.34
C LEU A 414 -6.22 -4.93 32.86
N PRO A 415 -5.25 -5.68 33.43
CA PRO A 415 -4.96 -5.62 34.86
C PRO A 415 -4.85 -4.18 35.33
N PRO A 416 -5.37 -3.78 36.49
CA PRO A 416 -5.36 -2.38 36.94
C PRO A 416 -3.98 -1.71 36.89
N GLU A 417 -2.93 -2.49 37.14
CA GLU A 417 -1.52 -2.08 37.02
C GLU A 417 -1.12 -1.75 35.57
N MET A 418 -1.44 -2.62 34.60
CA MET A 418 -1.23 -2.37 33.18
C MET A 418 -2.20 -1.35 32.60
N ALA A 419 -3.42 -1.26 33.13
CA ALA A 419 -4.39 -0.24 32.76
C ALA A 419 -3.87 1.14 33.19
N GLY A 420 -3.27 1.23 34.39
CA GLY A 420 -2.60 2.43 34.86
C GLY A 420 -1.35 2.78 34.03
N GLU A 421 -0.55 1.79 33.63
CA GLU A 421 0.57 2.01 32.70
C GLU A 421 0.12 2.41 31.31
N LEU A 422 -0.92 1.79 30.78
CA LEU A 422 -1.49 2.13 29.49
C LEU A 422 -2.15 3.51 29.53
N ASP A 423 -2.84 3.86 30.61
CA ASP A 423 -3.43 5.18 30.79
C ASP A 423 -2.31 6.24 30.96
N ARG A 424 -1.20 5.91 31.63
CA ARG A 424 0.01 6.76 31.68
C ARG A 424 0.67 6.89 30.31
N ALA A 425 0.76 5.80 29.54
CA ALA A 425 1.32 5.80 28.20
C ALA A 425 0.43 6.61 27.25
N HIS A 426 -0.90 6.42 27.30
CA HIS A 426 -1.88 7.23 26.57
C HIS A 426 -1.75 8.71 26.95
N ALA A 427 -1.66 9.03 28.25
CA ALA A 427 -1.49 10.40 28.72
C ALA A 427 -0.15 11.01 28.24
N ALA A 428 0.94 10.25 28.28
CA ALA A 428 2.26 10.67 27.77
C ALA A 428 2.25 10.87 26.25
N MET A 429 1.44 10.10 25.52
CA MET A 429 1.22 10.24 24.08
C MET A 429 0.13 11.27 23.72
N GLY A 430 -0.44 11.99 24.70
CA GLY A 430 -1.53 12.95 24.47
C GLY A 430 -2.84 12.32 23.96
N LEU A 431 -2.97 11.00 24.02
CA LEU A 431 -4.17 10.27 23.61
C LEU A 431 -5.23 10.37 24.71
N ARG A 432 -6.41 10.89 24.37
CA ARG A 432 -7.55 10.80 25.28
C ARG A 432 -8.04 9.34 25.30
N PRO A 433 -8.42 8.79 26.46
CA PRO A 433 -9.04 7.47 26.51
C PRO A 433 -10.26 7.46 25.57
N HIS A 434 -10.27 6.52 24.63
CA HIS A 434 -11.29 6.45 23.59
C HIS A 434 -12.68 6.40 24.28
N PRO A 435 -13.62 7.32 23.99
CA PRO A 435 -14.92 7.40 24.69
C PRO A 435 -15.82 6.18 24.44
N ASN A 436 -15.40 5.29 23.53
CA ASN A 436 -16.01 4.00 23.25
C ASN A 436 -14.97 2.89 23.46
N ARG A 437 -14.58 2.59 24.72
CA ARG A 437 -14.30 1.20 25.07
C ARG A 437 -15.60 0.44 24.76
N MET A 438 -15.65 -0.25 23.61
CA MET A 438 -16.81 -0.89 22.99
C MET A 438 -18.06 -0.93 23.88
N LYS A 439 -18.96 0.05 23.71
CA LYS A 439 -20.35 -0.12 24.18
C LYS A 439 -20.85 -1.41 23.52
N PRO A 440 -21.42 -2.36 24.28
CA PRO A 440 -21.87 -3.61 23.71
C PRO A 440 -22.82 -3.32 22.54
N LEU A 441 -22.55 -3.88 21.37
CA LEU A 441 -23.56 -4.05 20.34
C LEU A 441 -24.66 -4.92 20.96
N LYS A 442 -25.68 -4.29 21.52
CA LYS A 442 -26.92 -4.98 21.89
C LYS A 442 -27.53 -5.50 20.60
N GLY A 443 -27.49 -6.81 20.38
CA GLY A 443 -28.33 -7.46 19.37
C GLY A 443 -27.65 -8.37 18.35
N TRP A 444 -26.35 -8.67 18.45
CA TRP A 444 -25.74 -9.68 17.56
C TRP A 444 -25.81 -11.07 18.21
N GLN A 445 -26.91 -11.79 17.97
CA GLN A 445 -26.92 -13.25 18.07
C GLN A 445 -26.24 -13.79 16.81
N ALA A 446 -24.97 -14.19 16.94
CA ALA A 446 -24.29 -14.95 15.92
C ALA A 446 -24.82 -16.39 15.97
N ASN A 447 -25.79 -16.69 15.11
CA ASN A 447 -25.99 -18.07 14.66
C ASN A 447 -24.90 -18.35 13.63
N ILE A 448 -23.78 -18.89 14.11
CA ILE A 448 -22.77 -19.50 13.25
C ILE A 448 -23.06 -21.00 13.24
N VAL A 449 -23.51 -21.48 12.07
CA VAL A 449 -23.23 -22.85 11.65
C VAL A 449 -21.98 -22.77 10.79
N ILE A 450 -21.02 -23.64 11.11
CA ILE A 450 -19.60 -23.74 10.70
C ILE A 450 -18.66 -22.97 11.62
#